data_AF-A0A843H406-F1
#
_entry.id   AF-A0A843H406-F1
#
_cell.length_a   1.000
_cell.length_b   1.000
_cell.length_c   1.000
_cell.angle_alpha   90.00
_cell.angle_beta   90.00
_cell.angle_gamma   90.00
#
_symmetry.space_group_name_H-M   'P 1'
#
loop_
_entity.id
_entity.type
_entity.pdbx_description
1 polymer ?
#
loop_
_entity_poly.entity_id
_entity_poly.type
_entity_poly.pdbx_seq_one_letter_code
_entity_poly.pdbx_strand_id
1 'polypeptide(L)'
;MNEAQKLKRNFRNSKAFKDHKKKKFKECGGIDKITLHKLRKGWNFHHEDLREENYEKLNDNFLCCNNLTHKFIHWLYSYFIKDPAIIDRIKAEMELMAEINK
;
A
#
# COMPACT_ATOMS: atom_id res chain seq x y z
N MET A 1 -9.66 -10.72 18.83
CA MET A 1 -9.85 -10.27 17.43
C MET A 1 -11.30 -9.86 17.29
N ASN A 2 -11.58 -8.61 16.96
CA ASN A 2 -12.96 -8.12 16.80
C ASN A 2 -13.59 -8.70 15.51
N GLU A 3 -14.91 -8.61 15.36
CA GLU A 3 -15.62 -9.19 14.21
C GLU A 3 -15.12 -8.63 12.86
N ALA A 4 -14.83 -7.32 12.79
CA ALA A 4 -14.25 -6.70 11.61
C ALA A 4 -12.89 -7.31 11.21
N GLN A 5 -12.01 -7.58 12.17
CA GLN A 5 -10.72 -8.22 11.93
C GLN A 5 -10.89 -9.68 11.46
N LYS A 6 -11.89 -10.41 11.97
CA LYS A 6 -12.20 -11.78 11.53
C LYS A 6 -12.69 -11.78 10.08
N LEU A 7 -13.60 -10.86 9.72
CA LEU A 7 -14.09 -10.69 8.34
C LEU A 7 -12.94 -10.38 7.38
N LYS A 8 -12.10 -9.39 7.71
CA LYS A 8 -10.92 -9.03 6.90
C LYS A 8 -9.97 -10.21 6.70
N ARG A 9 -9.75 -11.03 7.73
CA ARG A 9 -8.93 -12.25 7.66
C ARG A 9 -9.56 -13.30 6.75
N ASN A 10 -10.86 -13.57 6.91
CA ASN A 10 -11.57 -14.57 6.12
C ASN A 10 -11.60 -14.17 4.64
N PHE A 11 -11.87 -12.90 4.33
CA PHE A 11 -11.81 -12.37 2.98
C PHE A 11 -10.42 -12.51 2.35
N ARG A 12 -9.34 -12.13 3.07
CA ARG A 12 -7.95 -12.30 2.60
C ARG A 12 -7.58 -13.76 2.35
N ASN A 13 -8.21 -14.70 3.05
CA ASN A 13 -7.99 -16.14 2.87
C ASN A 13 -8.85 -16.75 1.77
N SER A 14 -9.87 -16.03 1.28
CA SER A 14 -10.75 -16.48 0.22
C SER A 14 -10.00 -16.74 -1.09
N LYS A 15 -10.54 -17.66 -1.91
CA LYS A 15 -10.02 -17.94 -3.24
C LYS A 15 -10.08 -16.70 -4.14
N ALA A 16 -11.20 -15.97 -4.11
CA ALA A 16 -11.42 -14.77 -4.90
C ALA A 16 -10.33 -13.70 -4.65
N PHE A 17 -10.00 -13.43 -3.39
CA PHE A 17 -8.93 -12.48 -3.05
C PHE A 17 -7.56 -12.95 -3.54
N LYS A 18 -7.24 -14.23 -3.37
CA LYS A 18 -5.96 -14.82 -3.84
C LYS A 18 -5.83 -14.73 -5.36
N ASP A 19 -6.91 -15.01 -6.09
CA ASP A 19 -6.95 -14.94 -7.55
C ASP A 19 -6.83 -13.48 -8.03
N HIS A 20 -7.52 -12.54 -7.40
CA HIS A 20 -7.39 -11.09 -7.69
C HIS A 20 -5.97 -10.59 -7.42
N LYS A 21 -5.39 -10.94 -6.27
CA LYS A 21 -4.01 -10.60 -5.92
C LYS A 21 -3.02 -11.15 -6.95
N LYS A 22 -3.21 -12.38 -7.43
CA LYS A 22 -2.38 -13.00 -8.47
C LYS A 22 -2.54 -12.30 -9.82
N LYS A 23 -3.75 -11.93 -10.20
CA LYS A 23 -4.04 -11.16 -11.42
C LYS A 23 -3.31 -9.82 -11.39
N LYS A 24 -3.48 -9.06 -10.31
CA LYS A 24 -2.84 -7.74 -10.14
C LYS A 24 -1.31 -7.81 -10.07
N PHE A 25 -0.75 -8.87 -9.48
CA PHE A 25 0.69 -9.12 -9.52
C PHE A 25 1.22 -9.26 -10.96
N LYS A 26 0.47 -9.93 -11.84
CA LYS A 26 0.82 -10.05 -13.26
C LYS A 26 0.69 -8.70 -13.97
N GLU A 27 -0.37 -7.94 -13.70
CA GLU A 27 -0.60 -6.60 -14.28
C GLU A 27 0.53 -5.62 -13.91
N CYS A 28 1.00 -5.65 -12.66
CA CYS A 28 2.09 -4.79 -12.19
C CYS A 28 3.49 -5.32 -12.53
N GLY A 29 3.61 -6.44 -13.26
CA GLY A 29 4.89 -7.04 -13.63
C GLY A 29 5.75 -7.48 -12.45
N GLY A 30 5.16 -7.66 -11.26
CA GLY A 30 5.90 -7.92 -10.03
C GLY A 30 6.77 -6.75 -9.56
N ILE A 31 6.40 -5.51 -9.90
CA ILE A 31 7.11 -4.27 -9.52
C ILE A 31 6.31 -3.48 -8.48
N ASP A 32 7.02 -2.92 -7.51
CA ASP A 32 6.48 -1.97 -6.54
C ASP A 32 6.10 -0.65 -7.22
N LYS A 33 4.85 -0.20 -7.02
CA LYS A 33 4.35 0.99 -7.70
C LYS A 33 5.08 2.29 -7.33
N ILE A 34 5.62 2.38 -6.11
CA ILE A 34 6.26 3.59 -5.60
C ILE A 34 7.77 3.54 -5.79
N THR A 35 8.41 2.44 -5.38
CA THR A 35 9.87 2.36 -5.42
C THR A 35 10.40 1.86 -6.76
N LEU A 36 9.53 1.36 -7.63
CA LEU A 36 9.87 0.79 -8.94
C LEU A 36 10.84 -0.40 -8.87
N HIS A 37 11.00 -1.00 -7.68
CA HIS A 37 11.81 -2.19 -7.48
C HIS A 37 10.98 -3.48 -7.53
N LYS A 38 11.64 -4.61 -7.79
CA LYS A 38 11.01 -5.93 -7.78
C LYS A 38 10.38 -6.24 -6.42
N LEU A 39 9.13 -6.69 -6.44
CA LEU A 39 8.42 -7.17 -5.26
C LEU A 39 9.09 -8.43 -4.74
N ARG A 40 9.39 -8.43 -3.44
CA ARG A 40 9.98 -9.58 -2.74
C ARG A 40 8.92 -10.45 -2.08
N LYS A 41 9.33 -11.61 -1.57
CA LYS A 41 8.50 -12.46 -0.71
C LYS A 41 7.96 -11.62 0.46
N GLY A 42 6.65 -11.67 0.69
CA GLY A 42 5.98 -10.84 1.71
C GLY A 42 5.49 -9.47 1.21
N TRP A 43 5.39 -9.26 -0.10
CA TRP A 43 4.73 -8.07 -0.64
C TRP A 43 3.25 -7.99 -0.24
N ASN A 44 2.80 -6.75 -0.03
CA ASN A 44 1.46 -6.43 0.39
C ASN A 44 0.64 -5.92 -0.80
N PHE A 45 -0.63 -6.28 -0.78
CA PHE A 45 -1.59 -5.81 -1.74
C PHE A 45 -2.31 -4.62 -1.09
N HIS A 46 -1.86 -3.42 -1.41
CA HIS A 46 -2.37 -2.19 -0.83
C HIS A 46 -3.77 -1.94 -1.37
N HIS A 47 -4.73 -1.68 -0.50
CA HIS A 47 -6.07 -1.26 -0.87
C HIS A 47 -6.20 0.23 -0.57
N GLU A 48 -6.46 1.03 -1.59
CA GLU A 48 -6.53 2.49 -1.50
C GLU A 48 -7.86 2.95 -0.86
N ASP A 49 -8.91 2.12 -0.95
CA ASP A 49 -10.17 2.38 -0.25
C ASP A 49 -10.11 1.86 1.19
N LEU A 50 -10.01 2.79 2.15
CA LEU A 50 -9.90 2.45 3.57
C LEU A 50 -11.26 2.28 4.27
N ARG A 51 -12.38 2.50 3.55
CA ARG A 51 -13.74 2.33 4.09
C ARG A 51 -14.06 0.86 4.34
N GLU A 52 -14.63 0.54 5.49
CA GLU A 52 -14.82 -0.86 5.91
C GLU A 52 -15.85 -1.58 5.03
N GLU A 53 -16.89 -0.88 4.59
CA GLU A 53 -17.97 -1.38 3.74
C GLU A 53 -17.51 -1.78 2.33
N ASN A 54 -16.33 -1.29 1.91
CA ASN A 54 -15.76 -1.59 0.59
C ASN A 54 -14.61 -2.57 0.66
N TYR A 55 -14.25 -3.07 1.84
CA TYR A 55 -13.08 -3.91 2.02
C TYR A 55 -13.12 -5.21 1.22
N GLU A 56 -14.33 -5.75 1.01
CA GLU A 56 -14.53 -6.99 0.24
C GLU A 56 -14.68 -6.74 -1.28
N LYS A 57 -14.70 -5.48 -1.72
CA LYS A 57 -14.86 -5.13 -3.14
C LYS A 57 -13.52 -5.30 -3.86
N LEU A 58 -13.45 -6.31 -4.74
CA LEU A 58 -12.29 -6.55 -5.62
C LEU A 58 -12.33 -5.63 -6.86
N ASN A 59 -12.18 -4.33 -6.65
CA ASN A 59 -12.11 -3.32 -7.72
C ASN A 59 -10.65 -3.02 -8.14
N ASP A 60 -10.44 -1.92 -8.86
CA ASP A 60 -9.11 -1.50 -9.35
C ASP A 60 -8.32 -0.64 -8.36
N ASN A 61 -8.86 -0.32 -7.18
CA ASN A 61 -8.21 0.51 -6.14
C ASN A 61 -7.16 -0.27 -5.34
N PHE A 62 -6.41 -1.14 -6.02
CA PHE A 62 -5.38 -1.94 -5.39
C PHE A 62 -4.04 -1.75 -6.08
N LEU A 63 -3.00 -1.58 -5.27
CA LEU A 63 -1.63 -1.40 -5.72
C LEU A 63 -0.70 -2.50 -5.21
N CYS A 64 0.25 -2.87 -6.06
CA CYS A 64 1.36 -3.73 -5.68
C CYS A 64 2.41 -2.93 -4.92
N CYS A 65 2.58 -3.21 -3.63
CA CYS A 65 3.60 -2.55 -2.80
C CYS A 65 4.40 -3.60 -2.02
N ASN A 66 5.69 -3.34 -1.80
CA ASN A 66 6.45 -4.04 -0.80
C ASN A 66 5.91 -3.67 0.60
N ASN A 67 6.26 -4.48 1.61
CA ASN A 67 5.71 -4.30 2.96
C ASN A 67 6.07 -2.94 3.58
N LEU A 68 7.29 -2.45 3.35
CA LEU A 68 7.74 -1.17 3.88
C LEU A 68 6.99 -0.01 3.21
N THR A 69 6.92 0.00 1.88
CA THR A 69 6.14 0.98 1.10
C THR A 69 4.69 1.00 1.57
N HIS A 70 4.06 -0.16 1.71
CA HIS A 70 2.68 -0.27 2.17
C HIS A 70 2.49 0.39 3.55
N LYS A 71 3.34 0.06 4.52
CA LYS A 71 3.29 0.65 5.87
C LYS A 71 3.54 2.15 5.84
N PHE A 72 4.52 2.58 5.06
CA PHE A 72 4.90 3.98 4.91
C PHE A 72 3.75 4.81 4.34
N ILE A 73 3.10 4.36 3.27
CA ILE A 73 1.95 5.07 2.67
C ILE A 73 0.80 5.21 3.68
N HIS A 74 0.43 4.14 4.39
CA HIS A 74 -0.66 4.24 5.38
C HIS A 74 -0.32 5.18 6.54
N TRP A 75 0.93 5.12 7.03
CA TRP A 75 1.41 6.02 8.06
C TRP A 75 1.34 7.47 7.56
N LEU A 76 1.91 7.75 6.38
CA LEU A 76 1.96 9.07 5.80
C LEU A 76 0.55 9.63 5.50
N TYR A 77 -0.34 8.79 4.97
CA TYR A 77 -1.74 9.16 4.68
C TYR A 77 -2.46 9.68 5.93
N SER A 78 -2.21 9.10 7.11
CA SER A 78 -2.84 9.53 8.36
C SER A 78 -2.50 10.97 8.78
N TYR A 79 -1.36 11.49 8.32
CA TYR A 79 -0.96 12.88 8.48
C TYR A 79 -1.39 13.73 7.28
N PHE A 80 -1.22 13.20 6.06
CA PHE A 80 -1.56 13.89 4.82
C PHE A 80 -3.01 14.38 4.79
N ILE A 81 -3.95 13.58 5.29
CA ILE A 81 -5.37 13.99 5.35
C ILE A 81 -5.62 15.21 6.25
N LYS A 82 -4.72 15.50 7.19
CA LYS A 82 -4.80 16.65 8.11
C LYS A 82 -3.99 17.83 7.59
N ASP A 83 -2.86 17.53 6.96
CA ASP A 83 -1.89 18.51 6.46
C ASP A 83 -1.18 17.97 5.21
N PRO A 84 -1.66 18.32 4.01
CA PRO A 84 -1.04 17.91 2.75
C PRO A 84 0.39 18.43 2.55
N ALA A 85 0.76 19.55 3.19
CA ALA A 85 2.09 20.15 3.07
C ALA A 85 3.19 19.32 3.76
N ILE A 86 2.82 18.23 4.45
CA ILE A 86 3.80 17.26 4.98
C ILE A 86 4.69 16.67 3.88
N ILE A 87 4.17 16.50 2.67
CA ILE A 87 4.93 15.95 1.54
C ILE A 87 6.08 16.88 1.16
N ASP A 88 5.81 18.18 1.12
CA ASP A 88 6.83 19.18 0.78
C ASP A 88 7.93 19.24 1.83
N ARG A 89 7.57 19.13 3.12
CA ARG A 89 8.55 19.07 4.20
C ARG A 89 9.41 17.80 4.16
N ILE A 90 8.81 16.64 3.93
CA ILE A 90 9.57 15.39 3.77
C ILE A 90 10.52 15.49 2.57
N LYS A 91 10.05 16.04 1.45
CA LYS A 91 10.87 16.24 0.25
C LYS A 91 12.05 17.15 0.53
N ALA A 92 11.83 18.30 1.20
CA ALA A 92 12.90 19.24 1.54
C ALA A 92 13.99 18.58 2.41
N GLU A 93 13.61 17.77 3.41
CA GLU A 93 14.56 17.02 4.23
C GLU A 93 15.37 16.01 3.39
N MET A 94 14.72 15.28 2.47
CA MET A 94 15.42 14.36 1.58
C MET A 94 16.38 15.08 0.62
N GLU A 95 16.02 16.27 0.13
CA GLU A 95 16.88 17.10 -0.72
C GLU A 95 18.11 17.58 0.06
N LEU A 96 17.94 18.03 1.30
CA LEU A 96 19.04 18.41 2.19
C LEU A 96 19.97 17.22 2.47
N MET A 97 19.41 16.04 2.77
CA MET A 97 20.20 14.82 2.92
C MET A 97 21.01 14.50 1.66
N ALA A 98 20.40 14.65 0.48
CA ALA A 98 21.08 14.43 -0.79
C ALA A 98 22.19 15.46 -1.03
N GLU A 99 22.02 16.72 -0.62
CA GLU A 99 23.05 17.74 -0.71
C GLU A 99 24.26 17.42 0.19
N ILE A 100 24.02 17.01 1.44
CA ILE A 100 25.07 16.69 2.41
C ILE A 100 25.88 15.45 2.01
N ASN A 101 25.25 14.46 1.37
CA ASN A 101 25.87 13.18 1.01
C ASN A 101 26.32 13.08 -0.46
N LYS A 102 26.37 14.21 -1.18
CA LYS A 102 27.03 14.30 -2.49
C LYS A 102 28.54 14.27 -2.35
#